data_AF-A0AAQ4EW69-F1
#
_entry.id   AF-A0AAQ4EW69-F1
#
_cell.length_a   1.000
_cell.length_b   1.000
_cell.length_c   1.000
_cell.angle_alpha   90.00
_cell.angle_beta   90.00
_cell.angle_gamma   90.00
#
_symmetry.space_group_name_H-M   'P 1'
#
loop_
_entity.id
_entity.type
_entity.pdbx_description
1 polymer ?
#
loop_
_entity_poly.entity_id
_entity_poly.type
_entity_poly.pdbx_seq_one_letter_code
_entity_poly.pdbx_strand_id
1 'polypeptide(L)'
;MEGVSQQEPTEEDVKARRLLQGKIADMYTTLNACRSYLYSTARAVDQGHVLSKDCAGVILFCAEKGTQLALDAVQCLGGNGYINDYPTGRLLRDAKLYEIGAGTSEIRRLIIGRTINQEYK
;
A
#
# COMPACT_ATOMS: atom_id res chain seq x y z
N MET A 1 3.50 41.33 24.73
CA MET A 1 3.89 40.04 24.11
C MET A 1 3.96 39.01 25.23
N GLU A 2 2.82 38.44 25.60
CA GLU A 2 2.81 37.30 26.52
C GLU A 2 3.26 36.07 25.73
N GLY A 3 4.36 35.47 26.18
CA GLY A 3 4.91 34.28 25.55
C GLY A 3 3.89 33.15 25.66
N VAL A 4 3.51 32.60 24.51
CA VAL A 4 2.76 31.35 24.45
C VAL A 4 3.65 30.28 25.07
N SER A 5 3.44 29.95 26.35
CA SER A 5 4.12 28.83 26.99
C SER A 5 3.69 27.57 26.27
N GLN A 6 4.62 26.91 25.58
CA GLN A 6 4.35 25.59 25.03
C GLN A 6 4.13 24.65 26.21
N GLN A 7 2.88 24.29 26.45
CA GLN A 7 2.51 23.34 27.50
C GLN A 7 3.11 21.98 27.16
N GLU A 8 3.75 21.33 28.13
CA GLU A 8 4.38 20.04 27.91
C GLU A 8 3.36 18.98 27.47
N PRO A 9 3.72 18.05 26.56
CA PRO A 9 2.87 16.95 26.13
C PRO A 9 2.30 16.14 27.30
N THR A 10 1.02 15.77 27.22
CA THR A 10 0.45 14.81 28.16
C THR A 10 0.94 13.38 27.86
N GLU A 11 0.82 12.46 28.82
CA GLU A 11 1.15 11.05 28.61
C GLU A 11 0.31 10.41 27.50
N GLU A 12 -0.96 10.80 27.38
CA GLU A 12 -1.86 10.37 26.32
C GLU A 12 -1.39 10.85 24.94
N ASP A 13 -0.92 12.10 24.84
CA ASP A 13 -0.36 12.64 23.59
C ASP A 13 0.90 11.88 23.14
N VAL A 14 1.73 11.47 24.11
CA VAL A 14 2.94 10.69 23.83
C VAL A 14 2.57 9.29 23.35
N LYS A 15 1.58 8.63 23.97
CA LYS A 15 1.08 7.32 23.54
C LYS A 15 0.50 7.38 22.12
N ALA A 16 -0.35 8.37 21.83
CA ALA A 16 -0.94 8.56 20.51
C ALA A 16 0.13 8.76 19.42
N ARG A 17 1.16 9.57 19.70
CA ARG A 17 2.30 9.76 18.78
C ARG A 17 3.06 8.47 18.50
N ARG A 18 3.31 7.63 19.52
CA ARG A 18 3.99 6.35 19.35
C ARG A 18 3.19 5.35 18.50
N LEU A 19 1.86 5.32 18.68
CA LEU A 19 0.99 4.49 17.85
C LEU A 19 1.03 4.93 16.38
N LEU A 20 1.00 6.24 16.14
CA LEU A 20 1.14 6.80 14.78
C LEU A 20 2.52 6.47 14.17
N GLN A 21 3.60 6.57 14.96
CA GLN A 21 4.95 6.19 14.51
C GLN A 21 5.03 4.72 14.11
N GLY A 22 4.44 3.82 14.90
CA GLY A 22 4.35 2.40 14.54
C GLY A 22 3.62 2.20 13.22
N LYS A 23 2.49 2.88 13.03
CA LYS A 23 1.73 2.80 11.78
C LYS A 23 2.51 3.30 10.56
N ILE A 24 3.23 4.42 10.72
CA ILE A 24 4.10 4.95 9.65
C ILE A 24 5.22 3.94 9.31
N ALA A 25 5.79 3.27 10.31
CA ALA A 25 6.80 2.24 10.09
C ALA A 25 6.25 1.04 9.28
N ASP A 26 5.05 0.57 9.61
CA ASP A 26 4.37 -0.50 8.86
C ASP A 26 4.06 -0.07 7.42
N MET A 27 3.60 1.16 7.22
CA MET A 27 3.35 1.72 5.88
C MET A 27 4.64 1.82 5.05
N TYR A 28 5.74 2.28 5.68
CA TYR A 28 7.04 2.41 5.04
C TYR A 28 7.62 1.05 4.62
N THR A 29 7.58 0.06 5.51
CA THR A 29 8.08 -1.30 5.21
C THR A 29 7.26 -1.95 4.10
N THR A 30 5.93 -1.80 4.12
CA THR A 30 5.03 -2.28 3.06
C THR A 30 5.35 -1.63 1.71
N LEU A 31 5.55 -0.31 1.67
CA LEU A 31 5.92 0.41 0.45
C LEU A 31 7.25 -0.10 -0.12
N ASN A 32 8.25 -0.33 0.74
CA ASN A 32 9.53 -0.86 0.31
C ASN A 32 9.42 -2.29 -0.23
N ALA A 33 8.61 -3.15 0.40
CA ALA A 33 8.34 -4.48 -0.14
C ALA A 33 7.70 -4.41 -1.54
N CYS A 34 6.71 -3.52 -1.73
CA CYS A 34 6.08 -3.31 -3.03
C CYS A 34 7.08 -2.82 -4.09
N ARG A 35 7.92 -1.83 -3.77
CA ARG A 35 8.95 -1.30 -4.67
C ARG A 35 9.97 -2.36 -5.04
N SER A 36 10.46 -3.12 -4.08
CA SER A 36 11.42 -4.20 -4.32
C SER A 36 10.84 -5.27 -5.24
N TYR A 37 9.60 -5.69 -5.00
CA TYR A 37 8.94 -6.65 -5.88
C TYR A 37 8.75 -6.07 -7.30
N LEU A 38 8.22 -4.84 -7.39
CA LEU A 38 8.01 -4.14 -8.66
C LEU A 38 9.29 -4.01 -9.49
N TYR A 39 10.34 -3.43 -8.92
CA TYR A 39 11.57 -3.20 -9.65
C TYR A 39 12.36 -4.47 -9.92
N SER A 40 12.23 -5.50 -9.09
CA SER A 40 12.81 -6.81 -9.37
C SER A 40 12.14 -7.46 -10.58
N THR A 41 10.79 -7.50 -10.59
CA THR A 41 10.03 -8.07 -11.72
C THR A 41 10.23 -7.26 -13.00
N ALA A 42 10.22 -5.93 -12.93
CA ALA A 42 10.48 -5.07 -14.09
C ALA A 42 11.87 -5.32 -14.67
N ARG A 43 12.90 -5.43 -13.83
CA ARG A 43 14.27 -5.74 -14.27
C ARG A 43 14.38 -7.09 -14.95
N ALA A 44 13.68 -8.11 -14.45
CA ALA A 44 13.64 -9.42 -15.09
C ALA A 44 12.97 -9.34 -16.48
N VAL A 45 11.86 -8.59 -16.60
CA VAL A 45 11.17 -8.34 -17.88
C VAL A 45 12.08 -7.61 -18.87
N ASP A 46 12.79 -6.57 -18.44
CA ASP A 46 13.73 -5.82 -19.29
C ASP A 46 14.89 -6.69 -19.81
N GLN A 47 15.25 -7.75 -19.07
CA GLN A 47 16.25 -8.75 -19.46
C GLN A 47 15.70 -9.86 -20.36
N GLY A 48 14.41 -9.80 -20.73
CA GLY A 48 13.73 -10.81 -21.54
C GLY A 48 13.18 -12.00 -20.73
N HIS A 49 13.30 -11.99 -19.41
CA HIS A 49 12.72 -13.00 -18.52
C HIS A 49 11.28 -12.62 -18.16
N VAL A 50 10.35 -12.90 -19.08
CA VAL A 50 8.92 -12.59 -18.90
C VAL A 50 8.18 -13.83 -18.41
N LEU A 51 7.85 -13.86 -17.12
CA LEU A 51 7.00 -14.91 -16.53
C LEU A 51 5.64 -14.32 -16.16
N SER A 52 4.57 -14.84 -16.78
CA SER A 52 3.19 -14.34 -16.56
C SER A 52 2.75 -14.38 -15.10
N LYS A 53 3.22 -15.39 -14.33
CA LYS A 53 2.95 -15.49 -12.89
C LYS A 53 3.60 -14.36 -12.09
N ASP A 54 4.78 -13.89 -12.49
CA ASP A 54 5.51 -12.85 -11.77
C ASP A 54 4.87 -11.48 -12.05
N CYS A 55 4.51 -11.23 -13.31
CA CYS A 55 3.74 -10.04 -13.70
C CYS A 55 2.36 -10.00 -13.04
N ALA A 56 1.66 -11.14 -12.94
CA ALA A 56 0.37 -11.22 -12.23
C ALA A 56 0.53 -11.03 -10.72
N GLY A 57 1.58 -11.61 -10.13
CA GLY A 57 1.88 -11.53 -8.70
C GLY A 57 2.23 -10.12 -8.25
N VAL A 58 3.05 -9.41 -9.01
CA VAL A 58 3.49 -8.06 -8.63
C VAL A 58 2.34 -7.05 -8.61
N ILE A 59 1.48 -7.06 -9.63
CA ILE A 59 0.34 -6.14 -9.69
C ILE A 59 -0.74 -6.55 -8.67
N LEU A 60 -0.94 -7.85 -8.42
CA LEU A 60 -1.83 -8.32 -7.36
C LEU A 60 -1.39 -7.80 -5.99
N PHE A 61 -0.12 -8.01 -5.64
CA PHE A 61 0.42 -7.59 -4.35
C PHE A 61 0.39 -6.07 -4.19
N CYS A 62 0.89 -5.32 -5.18
CA CYS A 62 0.96 -3.87 -5.09
C CYS A 62 -0.43 -3.21 -5.08
N ALA A 63 -1.41 -3.76 -5.81
CA ALA A 63 -2.77 -3.22 -5.82
C ALA A 63 -3.43 -3.34 -4.43
N GLU A 64 -3.40 -4.53 -3.83
CA GLU A 64 -4.03 -4.78 -2.52
C GLU A 64 -3.32 -4.00 -1.40
N LYS A 65 -1.99 -3.90 -1.47
CA LYS A 65 -1.23 -3.03 -0.55
C LYS A 65 -1.51 -1.55 -0.78
N GLY A 66 -1.70 -1.12 -2.02
CA GLY A 66 -2.10 0.25 -2.34
C GLY A 66 -3.40 0.66 -1.65
N THR A 67 -4.43 -0.18 -1.73
CA THR A 67 -5.70 0.05 -1.03
C THR A 67 -5.54 0.06 0.48
N GLN A 68 -4.78 -0.90 1.04
CA GLN A 68 -4.47 -0.96 2.47
C GLN A 68 -3.80 0.33 2.95
N LEU A 69 -2.74 0.79 2.27
CA LEU A 69 -2.00 2.00 2.64
C LEU A 69 -2.86 3.27 2.50
N ALA A 70 -3.77 3.33 1.52
CA ALA A 70 -4.70 4.44 1.38
C ALA A 70 -5.71 4.49 2.53
N LEU A 71 -6.26 3.34 2.95
CA LEU A 71 -7.10 3.24 4.15
C LEU A 71 -6.33 3.65 5.41
N ASP A 72 -5.07 3.23 5.51
CA ASP A 72 -4.24 3.60 6.65
C ASP A 72 -3.99 5.10 6.73
N ALA A 73 -3.78 5.75 5.59
CA ALA A 73 -3.65 7.20 5.49
C ALA A 73 -4.93 7.93 5.91
N VAL A 74 -6.11 7.45 5.48
CA VAL A 74 -7.41 7.98 5.96
C VAL A 74 -7.48 7.89 7.49
N GLN A 75 -7.15 6.73 8.07
CA GLN A 75 -7.19 6.52 9.51
C GLN A 75 -6.21 7.42 10.29
N CYS A 76 -5.02 7.66 9.76
CA CYS A 76 -4.02 8.55 10.38
C CYS A 76 -4.50 10.01 10.48
N LEU A 77 -5.35 10.45 9.55
CA LEU A 77 -5.95 11.79 9.55
C LEU A 77 -7.29 11.86 10.30
N GLY A 78 -7.85 10.73 10.74
CA GLY A 78 -9.17 10.67 11.37
C GLY A 78 -10.27 11.21 10.46
N GLY A 79 -11.21 11.99 11.01
CA GLY A 79 -12.32 12.58 10.23
C GLY A 79 -11.87 13.44 9.06
N ASN A 80 -10.73 14.13 9.20
CA ASN A 80 -10.13 14.92 8.11
C ASN A 80 -9.73 14.05 6.92
N GLY A 81 -9.31 12.80 7.18
CA GLY A 81 -8.95 11.86 6.12
C GLY A 81 -10.14 11.35 5.31
N TYR A 82 -11.36 11.47 5.84
CA TYR A 82 -12.60 11.00 5.22
C TYR A 82 -13.25 12.04 4.30
N ILE A 83 -13.10 13.33 4.62
CA ILE A 83 -13.67 14.42 3.83
C ILE A 83 -12.82 14.73 2.60
N ASN A 84 -13.39 15.46 1.65
CA ASN A 84 -12.74 15.75 0.36
C ASN A 84 -11.69 16.88 0.43
N ASP A 85 -11.57 17.58 1.57
CA ASP A 85 -10.58 18.64 1.76
C ASP A 85 -9.14 18.11 1.85
N TYR A 86 -9.00 16.81 2.14
CA TYR A 86 -7.71 16.10 2.18
C TYR A 86 -7.62 15.06 1.05
N PRO A 87 -6.42 14.78 0.51
CA PRO A 87 -6.26 13.94 -0.67
C PRO A 87 -6.55 12.45 -0.44
N THR A 88 -6.61 11.99 0.82
CA THR A 88 -6.69 10.57 1.17
C THR A 88 -7.92 9.87 0.62
N GLY A 89 -9.09 10.55 0.61
CA GLY A 89 -10.30 9.99 0.01
C GLY A 89 -10.16 9.75 -1.50
N ARG A 90 -9.46 10.64 -2.22
CA ARG A 90 -9.15 10.44 -3.64
C ARG A 90 -8.16 9.28 -3.83
N LEU A 91 -7.07 9.26 -3.05
CA LEU A 91 -6.05 8.22 -3.14
C LEU A 91 -6.65 6.81 -2.93
N LEU A 92 -7.60 6.67 -2.01
CA LEU A 92 -8.32 5.41 -1.79
C LEU A 92 -9.13 4.98 -3.02
N ARG A 93 -9.86 5.90 -3.64
CA ARG A 93 -10.64 5.60 -4.85
C ARG A 93 -9.74 5.23 -6.03
N ASP A 94 -8.64 5.96 -6.21
CA ASP A 94 -7.64 5.70 -7.25
C ASP A 94 -6.96 4.33 -7.02
N ALA A 95 -6.58 4.01 -5.77
CA ALA A 95 -5.95 2.74 -5.41
C ALA A 95 -6.85 1.53 -5.74
N LYS A 96 -8.16 1.64 -5.47
CA LYS A 96 -9.08 0.52 -5.67
C LYS A 96 -9.19 0.10 -7.14
N LEU A 97 -8.98 1.02 -8.07
CA LEU A 97 -9.00 0.71 -9.50
C LEU A 97 -7.94 -0.34 -9.86
N TYR A 98 -6.78 -0.37 -9.20
CA TYR A 98 -5.73 -1.35 -9.50
C TYR A 98 -6.13 -2.79 -9.17
N GLU A 99 -7.08 -3.02 -8.27
CA GLU A 99 -7.61 -4.36 -7.97
C GLU A 99 -8.62 -4.87 -9.01
N ILE A 100 -9.14 -3.98 -9.88
CA ILE A 100 -10.25 -4.27 -10.79
C ILE A 100 -9.82 -4.11 -12.26
N GLY A 101 -9.15 -3.01 -12.57
CA GLY A 101 -8.73 -2.63 -13.91
C GLY A 101 -7.68 -3.58 -14.49
N ALA A 102 -7.73 -3.77 -15.81
CA ALA A 102 -6.81 -4.62 -16.57
C ALA A 102 -6.68 -6.07 -16.05
N GLY A 103 -7.72 -6.57 -15.38
CA GLY A 103 -7.79 -7.90 -14.78
C GLY A 103 -7.90 -7.82 -13.26
N THR A 104 -8.90 -8.48 -12.69
CA THR A 104 -9.17 -8.39 -11.25
C THR A 104 -8.14 -9.16 -10.42
N SER A 105 -8.09 -8.91 -9.11
CA SER A 105 -7.27 -9.68 -8.17
C SER A 105 -7.52 -11.19 -8.25
N GLU A 106 -8.77 -11.63 -8.44
CA GLU A 106 -9.14 -13.04 -8.60
C GLU A 106 -8.56 -13.63 -9.90
N ILE A 107 -8.64 -12.89 -11.00
CA ILE A 107 -8.06 -13.33 -12.28
C ILE A 107 -6.54 -13.48 -12.17
N ARG A 108 -5.85 -12.57 -11.46
CA ARG A 108 -4.41 -12.68 -11.23
C ARG A 108 -4.06 -13.90 -10.38
N ARG A 109 -4.82 -14.19 -9.32
CA ARG A 109 -4.66 -15.43 -8.55
C ARG A 109 -4.85 -16.68 -9.41
N LEU A 110 -5.84 -16.68 -10.31
CA LEU A 110 -6.06 -17.78 -11.25
C LEU A 110 -4.87 -17.97 -12.20
N ILE A 111 -4.28 -16.89 -12.73
CA ILE A 111 -3.07 -16.96 -13.57
C ILE A 111 -1.92 -17.57 -12.79
N ILE A 112 -1.62 -17.04 -11.60
CA ILE A 112 -0.53 -17.53 -10.73
C ILE A 112 -0.73 -19.02 -10.43
N GLY A 113 -1.92 -19.41 -9.95
CA GLY A 113 -2.22 -20.79 -9.60
C GLY A 113 -2.12 -21.75 -10.79
N ARG A 114 -2.61 -21.34 -11.97
CA ARG A 114 -2.48 -22.15 -13.19
C ARG A 114 -1.02 -22.36 -13.59
N THR A 115 -0.19 -21.33 -13.54
CA THR A 115 1.23 -21.44 -13.89
C THR A 115 1.99 -22.32 -12.90
N ILE A 116 1.78 -22.16 -11.59
CA ILE A 116 2.39 -23.03 -10.57
C ILE A 116 2.00 -24.50 -10.80
N ASN A 117 0.72 -24.77 -11.04
CA ASN A 117 0.26 -26.14 -11.34
C ASN A 117 0.86 -26.74 -12.62
N GLN A 118 1.35 -25.92 -13.56
CA GLN A 118 2.03 -26.40 -14.76
C GLN A 118 3.52 -26.67 -14.51
N GLU A 119 4.17 -25.88 -13.64
CA GLU A 119 5.58 -26.04 -13.29
C GLU A 119 5.85 -27.29 -12.44
N TYR A 120 4.89 -27.69 -11.60
CA TYR A 120 5.02 -28.80 -10.65
C TYR A 120 4.14 -30.00 -11.01
N LYS A 121 3.80 -30.16 -12.29
CA LYS A 121 3.17 -31.37 -12.84
C LYS A 121 4.22 -32.43 -13.12
#